data_AF-A0A2M7AAN8-F1
#
_entry.id   AF-A0A2M7AAN8-F1
#
_cell.length_a   1.000
_cell.length_b   1.000
_cell.length_c   1.000
_cell.angle_alpha   90.00
_cell.angle_beta   90.00
_cell.angle_gamma   90.00
#
_symmetry.space_group_name_H-M   'P 1'
#
loop_
_entity.id
_entity.type
_entity.pdbx_description
1 polymer ?
#
loop_
_entity_poly.entity_id
_entity_poly.type
_entity_poly.pdbx_seq_one_letter_code
_entity_poly.pdbx_strand_id
1 'polypeptide(L)'
;MKTACLTALSCLIACALAHAQVLVTDYGVQTSIAGPGAPAHIIGLQRISHVIAMDTGVKAYGLQYTIAHDDKRPDIAIPGEGYIGMSQPSGQNWYGGGFFDLQINGQTIGATRIHSLTSRSVGDRGYADFVFDTALSVVRIRFVTLANSDALYCQALLEPKTEIKSLRVVVRCYPSDFVSNGDRHVLTPVRDIAQGEKVELNLGKECWLLYYDRIYDAGYTSPGHTGVGPCSALWVGSQADKVGFTVGGYGIDTAMTLKPQLRDFRFVFFDHAGQRNDAAMASLRARGETLQQELSTFVFTDPTIAGWSLTEKQAEIQKWLAAVPGDKEFAARYEQWRKELSTGLKAIQSGEPGAIMAEANAARIISEWERGVPELRLKALLNGI
;
A
#
# COMPACT_ATOMS: atom_id res chain seq x y z
N MET A 1 -58.86 31.12 29.37
CA MET A 1 -58.26 29.80 29.62
C MET A 1 -58.06 29.11 28.27
N LYS A 2 -56.92 29.35 27.64
CA LYS A 2 -55.82 28.38 27.43
C LYS A 2 -56.21 27.15 26.60
N THR A 3 -56.07 27.28 25.28
CA THR A 3 -55.86 26.15 24.36
C THR A 3 -54.64 26.51 23.54
N ALA A 4 -53.48 25.99 23.95
CA ALA A 4 -52.20 26.23 23.29
C ALA A 4 -51.85 25.01 22.42
N CYS A 5 -51.52 25.28 21.17
CA CYS A 5 -51.00 24.33 20.18
C CYS A 5 -49.83 23.52 20.74
N LEU A 6 -49.96 22.20 20.70
CA LEU A 6 -48.83 21.28 20.74
C LEU A 6 -48.52 20.85 19.30
N THR A 7 -47.73 21.64 18.59
CA THR A 7 -46.98 21.18 17.41
C THR A 7 -45.55 21.00 17.87
N ALA A 8 -45.26 19.80 18.38
CA ALA A 8 -43.91 19.40 18.73
C ALA A 8 -43.08 19.32 17.44
N LEU A 9 -42.15 20.26 17.37
CA LEU A 9 -41.14 20.45 16.35
C LEU A 9 -40.25 19.20 16.28
N SER A 10 -40.52 18.32 15.31
CA SER A 10 -39.57 17.29 14.88
C SER A 10 -38.39 17.97 14.19
N CYS A 11 -37.49 18.55 14.98
CA CYS A 11 -36.13 18.88 14.53
C CYS A 11 -35.41 17.56 14.27
N LEU A 12 -35.61 17.01 13.08
CA LEU A 12 -34.69 16.09 12.44
C LEU A 12 -33.33 16.78 12.40
N ILE A 13 -32.49 16.44 13.37
CA ILE A 13 -31.05 16.57 13.26
C ILE A 13 -30.66 15.59 12.16
N ALA A 14 -30.76 16.05 10.91
CA ALA A 14 -29.98 15.52 9.82
C ALA A 14 -28.53 15.95 10.08
N CYS A 15 -27.90 15.34 11.08
CA CYS A 15 -26.45 15.21 11.05
C CYS A 15 -26.17 14.50 9.74
N ALA A 16 -25.68 15.23 8.75
CA ALA A 16 -25.08 14.65 7.58
C ALA A 16 -24.06 13.63 8.10
N LEU A 17 -24.40 12.34 8.01
CA LEU A 17 -23.47 11.26 8.25
C LEU A 17 -22.39 11.48 7.21
N ALA A 18 -21.27 12.10 7.62
CA ALA A 18 -20.08 12.12 6.81
C ALA A 18 -19.82 10.65 6.47
N HIS A 19 -19.86 10.32 5.18
CA HIS A 19 -19.59 8.96 4.74
C HIS A 19 -18.20 8.59 5.27
N ALA A 20 -18.08 7.41 5.88
CA ALA A 20 -16.80 6.96 6.39
C ALA A 20 -15.77 6.98 5.26
N GLN A 21 -14.64 7.64 5.50
CA GLN A 21 -13.59 7.87 4.52
C GLN A 21 -12.26 7.42 5.12
N VAL A 22 -11.37 6.88 4.29
CA VAL A 22 -9.98 6.62 4.69
C VAL A 22 -9.20 7.93 4.67
N LEU A 23 -8.58 8.30 5.79
CA LEU A 23 -7.64 9.42 5.80
C LEU A 23 -6.28 8.96 5.29
N VAL A 24 -5.79 9.59 4.23
CA VAL A 24 -4.47 9.28 3.65
C VAL A 24 -3.52 10.45 3.90
N THR A 25 -2.39 10.16 4.52
CA THR A 25 -1.32 11.13 4.81
C THR A 25 -0.03 10.70 4.14
N ASP A 26 0.47 11.52 3.23
CA ASP A 26 1.78 11.38 2.62
C ASP A 26 2.80 12.21 3.40
N TYR A 27 3.78 11.55 4.05
CA TYR A 27 4.82 12.23 4.83
C TYR A 27 5.97 12.76 3.97
N GLY A 28 5.90 12.56 2.66
CA GLY A 28 6.92 12.93 1.71
C GLY A 28 8.21 12.13 1.85
N VAL A 29 9.20 12.51 1.04
CA VAL A 29 10.52 11.90 1.04
C VAL A 29 11.38 12.51 2.14
N GLN A 30 11.94 11.65 2.98
CA GLN A 30 12.93 11.98 4.00
C GLN A 30 14.28 11.39 3.61
N THR A 31 15.35 12.14 3.90
CA THR A 31 16.73 11.68 3.69
C THR A 31 17.51 11.68 5.00
N SER A 32 18.37 10.69 5.17
CA SER A 32 19.26 10.54 6.33
C SER A 32 20.55 9.85 5.90
N ILE A 33 21.60 9.86 6.72
CA ILE A 33 22.76 8.97 6.51
C ILE A 33 22.53 7.67 7.27
N ALA A 34 22.79 6.53 6.63
CA ALA A 34 22.71 5.23 7.29
C ALA A 34 23.81 5.11 8.37
N GLY A 35 23.37 5.08 9.63
CA GLY A 35 24.25 5.01 10.80
C GLY A 35 24.77 3.60 11.12
N PRO A 36 25.52 3.44 12.22
CA PRO A 36 26.15 2.17 12.61
C PRO A 36 25.20 0.99 12.87
N GLY A 37 23.91 1.26 13.11
CA GLY A 37 22.89 0.22 13.29
C GLY A 37 22.28 -0.30 11.99
N ALA A 38 22.63 0.26 10.84
CA ALA A 38 22.18 -0.22 9.54
C ALA A 38 23.03 -1.42 9.06
N PRO A 39 22.54 -2.22 8.09
CA PRO A 39 23.35 -3.23 7.43
C PRO A 39 24.68 -2.69 6.90
N ALA A 40 25.75 -3.44 7.11
CA ALA A 40 27.12 -3.00 6.87
C ALA A 40 27.36 -2.45 5.46
N HIS A 41 26.68 -3.00 4.45
CA HIS A 41 26.83 -2.60 3.04
C HIS A 41 26.19 -1.25 2.70
N ILE A 42 25.39 -0.67 3.61
CA ILE A 42 24.79 0.65 3.41
C ILE A 42 25.29 1.71 4.39
N ILE A 43 26.11 1.37 5.38
CA ILE A 43 26.62 2.34 6.36
C ILE A 43 27.34 3.49 5.63
N GLY A 44 27.01 4.73 6.01
CA GLY A 44 27.55 5.94 5.42
C GLY A 44 26.90 6.38 4.11
N LEU A 45 26.04 5.56 3.51
CA LEU A 45 25.27 5.93 2.33
C LEU A 45 24.07 6.82 2.69
N GLN A 46 23.61 7.63 1.73
CA GLN A 46 22.36 8.37 1.87
C GLN A 46 21.19 7.39 1.83
N ARG A 47 20.41 7.36 2.90
CA ARG A 47 19.15 6.63 3.01
C ARG A 47 17.99 7.54 2.64
N ILE A 48 17.12 7.05 1.76
CA ILE A 48 15.87 7.68 1.36
C ILE A 48 14.74 6.86 1.97
N SER A 49 13.78 7.53 2.61
CA SER A 49 12.57 6.93 3.17
C SER A 49 11.35 7.74 2.75
N HIS A 50 10.24 7.08 2.43
CA HIS A 50 8.97 7.75 2.10
C HIS A 50 7.83 6.93 2.70
N VAL A 51 7.02 7.54 3.57
CA VAL A 51 5.94 6.88 4.30
C VAL A 51 4.58 7.43 3.86
N ILE A 52 3.63 6.53 3.63
CA ILE A 52 2.21 6.83 3.46
C ILE A 52 1.45 6.17 4.61
N ALA A 53 0.67 6.95 5.36
CA ALA A 53 -0.30 6.41 6.31
C ALA A 53 -1.71 6.41 5.71
N MET A 54 -2.46 5.32 5.96
CA MET A 54 -3.86 5.17 5.59
C MET A 54 -4.65 4.76 6.85
N ASP A 55 -5.49 5.65 7.35
CA ASP A 55 -6.33 5.43 8.53
C ASP A 55 -7.77 5.14 8.11
N THR A 56 -8.24 3.93 8.43
CA THR A 56 -9.58 3.45 8.09
C THR A 56 -10.65 3.82 9.12
N GLY A 57 -10.28 4.45 10.23
CA GLY A 57 -11.11 4.60 11.43
C GLY A 57 -11.13 3.36 12.34
N VAL A 58 -10.67 2.21 11.85
CA VAL A 58 -10.49 0.97 12.62
C VAL A 58 -9.00 0.63 12.79
N LYS A 59 -8.18 0.92 11.77
CA LYS A 59 -6.75 0.64 11.76
C LYS A 59 -6.01 1.71 10.96
N ALA A 60 -4.82 2.08 11.42
CA ALA A 60 -3.88 2.90 10.67
C ALA A 60 -2.76 2.01 10.11
N TYR A 61 -2.63 1.98 8.79
CA TYR A 61 -1.57 1.28 8.07
C TYR A 61 -0.53 2.27 7.58
N GLY A 62 0.73 2.03 7.92
CA GLY A 62 1.86 2.88 7.54
C GLY A 62 2.74 2.13 6.58
N LEU A 63 2.72 2.47 5.30
CA LEU A 63 3.53 1.84 4.26
C LEU A 63 4.77 2.66 3.98
N GLN A 64 5.93 2.01 3.99
CA GLN A 64 7.23 2.66 3.88
C GLN A 64 7.99 2.15 2.67
N TYR A 65 8.48 3.06 1.84
CA TYR A 65 9.57 2.78 0.92
C TYR A 65 10.89 3.19 1.57
N THR A 66 11.91 2.32 1.58
CA THR A 66 13.24 2.70 2.09
C THR A 66 14.37 2.04 1.31
N ILE A 67 15.32 2.85 0.85
CA ILE A 67 16.53 2.39 0.15
C ILE A 67 17.73 3.24 0.57
N ALA A 68 18.94 2.69 0.41
CA ALA A 68 20.15 3.50 0.34
C ALA A 68 20.50 3.84 -1.12
N HIS A 69 21.19 4.96 -1.29
CA HIS A 69 21.63 5.52 -2.55
C HIS A 69 23.14 5.83 -2.48
N ASP A 70 23.82 5.55 -3.57
CA ASP A 70 25.25 5.80 -3.77
C ASP A 70 25.40 6.75 -4.97
N ASP A 71 25.90 7.96 -4.74
CA ASP A 71 26.05 8.99 -5.79
C ASP A 71 26.94 8.53 -6.96
N LYS A 72 27.78 7.50 -6.75
CA LYS A 72 28.60 6.90 -7.82
C LYS A 72 27.79 5.97 -8.72
N ARG A 73 26.59 5.56 -8.29
CA ARG A 73 25.69 4.63 -8.99
C ARG A 73 24.24 5.10 -8.83
N PRO A 74 23.89 6.28 -9.39
CA PRO A 74 22.63 6.94 -9.09
C PRO A 74 21.37 6.18 -9.54
N ASP A 75 21.54 5.24 -10.47
CA ASP A 75 20.45 4.42 -11.02
C ASP A 75 20.17 3.15 -10.20
N ILE A 76 20.98 2.87 -9.17
CA ILE A 76 20.86 1.66 -8.36
C ILE A 76 20.24 2.01 -7.00
N ALA A 77 19.15 1.33 -6.68
CA ALA A 77 18.65 1.30 -5.31
C ALA A 77 19.37 0.19 -4.54
N ILE A 78 19.80 0.49 -3.31
CA ILE A 78 20.49 -0.47 -2.44
C ILE A 78 19.58 -0.72 -1.24
N PRO A 79 18.72 -1.77 -1.26
CA PRO A 79 17.98 -2.18 -0.09
C PRO A 79 18.92 -2.45 1.09
N GLY A 80 18.57 -1.93 2.27
CA GLY A 80 19.25 -2.28 3.51
C GLY A 80 18.82 -3.68 3.94
N GLU A 81 17.63 -3.76 4.54
CA GLU A 81 17.03 -5.00 5.05
C GLU A 81 15.86 -5.47 4.15
N GLY A 82 15.27 -4.53 3.41
CA GLY A 82 14.29 -4.68 2.34
C GLY A 82 13.95 -3.29 1.78
N TYR A 83 12.78 -3.12 1.16
CA TYR A 83 12.40 -1.85 0.51
C TYR A 83 10.93 -1.44 0.64
N ILE A 84 9.97 -2.36 0.65
CA ILE A 84 8.56 -2.06 1.00
C ILE A 84 8.29 -2.61 2.40
N GLY A 85 8.11 -1.71 3.36
CA GLY A 85 7.88 -1.98 4.76
C GLY A 85 6.48 -1.60 5.24
N MET A 86 6.08 -2.16 6.39
CA MET A 86 4.85 -1.79 7.10
C MET A 86 5.22 -1.27 8.49
N SER A 87 5.27 0.06 8.65
CA SER A 87 5.71 0.75 9.87
C SER A 87 4.60 0.96 10.90
N GLN A 88 3.34 0.83 10.48
CA GLN A 88 2.16 0.89 11.36
C GLN A 88 1.18 -0.22 10.97
N PRO A 89 0.43 -0.76 11.94
CA PRO A 89 0.26 -0.29 13.33
C PRO A 89 1.44 -0.63 14.27
N SER A 90 2.31 -1.56 13.88
CA SER A 90 3.55 -1.88 14.59
C SER A 90 4.69 -2.09 13.58
N GLY A 91 5.94 -2.03 14.04
CA GLY A 91 7.11 -2.29 13.19
C GLY A 91 7.60 -3.75 13.19
N GLN A 92 7.13 -4.54 14.17
CA GLN A 92 7.52 -5.92 14.38
C GLN A 92 6.71 -6.88 13.51
N ASN A 93 5.37 -6.84 13.60
CA ASN A 93 4.46 -7.77 12.93
C ASN A 93 4.78 -7.92 11.45
N TRP A 94 4.31 -7.01 10.60
CA TRP A 94 4.85 -6.90 9.25
C TRP A 94 6.08 -6.01 9.32
N TYR A 95 7.21 -6.49 8.83
CA TYR A 95 8.47 -5.80 9.09
C TYR A 95 8.53 -4.39 8.49
N GLY A 96 8.74 -3.38 9.35
CA GLY A 96 8.80 -1.98 8.93
C GLY A 96 9.89 -1.63 7.93
N GLY A 97 11.00 -2.38 7.89
CA GLY A 97 12.11 -2.13 6.97
C GLY A 97 11.99 -2.83 5.61
N GLY A 98 11.00 -3.71 5.42
CA GLY A 98 10.95 -4.57 4.24
C GLY A 98 10.14 -5.84 4.40
N PHE A 99 8.83 -5.73 4.58
CA PHE A 99 7.95 -6.89 4.72
C PHE A 99 7.58 -7.52 3.37
N PHE A 100 7.66 -6.81 2.24
CA PHE A 100 7.21 -7.30 0.93
C PHE A 100 8.33 -7.19 -0.11
N ASP A 101 8.70 -8.33 -0.71
CA ASP A 101 9.67 -8.41 -1.79
C ASP A 101 9.10 -9.18 -2.99
N LEU A 102 8.93 -8.51 -4.14
CA LEU A 102 8.71 -9.15 -5.43
C LEU A 102 10.03 -9.39 -6.16
N GLN A 103 10.21 -10.61 -6.65
CA GLN A 103 11.34 -11.03 -7.47
C GLN A 103 10.86 -11.52 -8.83
N ILE A 104 11.50 -11.04 -9.90
CA ILE A 104 11.26 -11.43 -11.29
C ILE A 104 12.54 -12.05 -11.84
N ASN A 105 12.45 -13.28 -12.37
CA ASN A 105 13.61 -14.02 -12.89
C ASN A 105 14.77 -14.11 -11.87
N GLY A 106 14.43 -14.25 -10.58
CA GLY A 106 15.39 -14.31 -9.47
C GLY A 106 15.98 -12.97 -9.01
N GLN A 107 15.55 -11.85 -9.59
CA GLN A 107 16.01 -10.51 -9.24
C GLN A 107 14.94 -9.76 -8.45
N THR A 108 15.28 -9.23 -7.27
CA THR A 108 14.39 -8.33 -6.53
C THR A 108 14.16 -7.04 -7.30
N ILE A 109 12.91 -6.58 -7.36
CA ILE A 109 12.61 -5.25 -7.93
C ILE A 109 13.11 -4.11 -7.04
N GLY A 110 13.42 -4.38 -5.76
CA GLY A 110 13.94 -3.40 -4.81
C GLY A 110 15.34 -2.87 -5.15
N ALA A 111 16.06 -3.53 -6.06
CA ALA A 111 17.33 -3.03 -6.60
C ALA A 111 17.14 -1.92 -7.65
N THR A 112 15.90 -1.68 -8.08
CA THR A 112 15.51 -0.57 -8.96
C THR A 112 14.91 0.55 -8.12
N ARG A 113 15.35 1.79 -8.35
CA ARG A 113 14.73 2.95 -7.71
C ARG A 113 13.27 3.05 -8.12
N ILE A 114 12.40 3.27 -7.13
CA ILE A 114 10.99 3.49 -7.40
C ILE A 114 10.80 4.68 -8.36
N HIS A 115 9.97 4.50 -9.38
CA HIS A 115 9.61 5.57 -10.30
C HIS A 115 8.71 6.59 -9.59
N SER A 116 7.68 6.09 -8.90
CA SER A 116 6.75 6.92 -8.16
C SER A 116 6.16 6.19 -6.96
N LEU A 117 6.04 6.91 -5.85
CA LEU A 117 5.20 6.56 -4.72
C LEU A 117 4.09 7.62 -4.61
N THR A 118 2.84 7.21 -4.81
CA THR A 118 1.69 8.14 -4.74
C THR A 118 0.62 7.60 -3.83
N SER A 119 -0.16 8.48 -3.22
CA SER A 119 -1.26 8.12 -2.34
C SER A 119 -2.47 9.00 -2.58
N ARG A 120 -3.66 8.49 -2.24
CA ARG A 120 -4.92 9.22 -2.43
C ARG A 120 -6.05 8.59 -1.63
N SER A 121 -7.01 9.41 -1.25
CA SER A 121 -8.28 8.99 -0.66
C SER A 121 -9.41 9.31 -1.62
N VAL A 122 -10.27 8.33 -1.89
CA VAL A 122 -11.38 8.42 -2.84
C VAL A 122 -12.57 7.67 -2.27
N GLY A 123 -13.65 8.40 -1.96
CA GLY A 123 -14.83 7.80 -1.34
C GLY A 123 -14.48 7.10 -0.02
N ASP A 124 -14.82 5.82 0.09
CA ASP A 124 -14.50 4.97 1.24
C ASP A 124 -13.13 4.28 1.12
N ARG A 125 -12.28 4.66 0.16
CA ARG A 125 -11.03 3.96 -0.14
C ARG A 125 -9.79 4.82 0.06
N GLY A 126 -8.73 4.21 0.58
CA GLY A 126 -7.38 4.77 0.56
C GLY A 126 -6.46 3.93 -0.32
N TYR A 127 -5.64 4.58 -1.13
CA TYR A 127 -4.71 3.95 -2.06
C TYR A 127 -3.27 4.38 -1.77
N ALA A 128 -2.33 3.44 -1.92
CA ALA A 128 -0.90 3.69 -1.98
C ALA A 128 -0.28 2.89 -3.13
N ASP A 129 0.36 3.58 -4.08
CA ASP A 129 0.91 3.01 -5.30
C ASP A 129 2.42 3.10 -5.33
N PHE A 130 3.07 1.94 -5.39
CA PHE A 130 4.50 1.80 -5.60
C PHE A 130 4.74 1.35 -7.03
N VAL A 131 5.38 2.17 -7.86
CA VAL A 131 5.62 1.85 -9.27
C VAL A 131 7.10 1.74 -9.54
N PHE A 132 7.51 0.61 -10.13
CA PHE A 132 8.88 0.31 -10.49
C PHE A 132 8.98 0.10 -12.00
N ASP A 133 9.94 0.78 -12.62
CA ASP A 133 10.26 0.58 -14.02
C ASP A 133 11.57 -0.21 -14.15
N THR A 134 11.49 -1.53 -14.04
CA THR A 134 12.67 -2.40 -14.09
C THR A 134 13.07 -2.70 -15.54
N ALA A 135 14.24 -3.31 -15.74
CA ALA A 135 14.62 -3.84 -17.05
C ALA A 135 13.72 -4.99 -17.52
N LEU A 136 13.07 -5.73 -16.60
CA LEU A 136 12.28 -6.93 -16.90
C LEU A 136 10.79 -6.65 -17.09
N SER A 137 10.25 -5.69 -16.34
CA SER A 137 8.82 -5.38 -16.27
C SER A 137 8.61 -3.97 -15.70
N VAL A 138 7.55 -3.31 -16.16
CA VAL A 138 6.91 -2.27 -15.33
C VAL A 138 6.08 -3.01 -14.27
N VAL A 139 6.17 -2.59 -13.01
CA VAL A 139 5.48 -3.22 -11.89
C VAL A 139 4.75 -2.16 -11.09
N ARG A 140 3.50 -2.42 -10.73
CA ARG A 140 2.78 -1.69 -9.69
C ARG A 140 2.49 -2.60 -8.51
N ILE A 141 2.91 -2.19 -7.32
CA ILE A 141 2.41 -2.72 -6.05
C ILE A 141 1.43 -1.70 -5.49
N ARG A 142 0.13 -2.02 -5.54
CA ARG A 142 -0.94 -1.16 -5.05
C ARG A 142 -1.49 -1.73 -3.75
N PHE A 143 -1.52 -0.90 -2.72
CA PHE A 143 -2.24 -1.19 -1.49
C PHE A 143 -3.55 -0.40 -1.46
N VAL A 144 -4.62 -1.06 -1.00
CA VAL A 144 -5.95 -0.47 -0.85
C VAL A 144 -6.48 -0.79 0.54
N THR A 145 -7.04 0.22 1.20
CA THR A 145 -7.80 0.08 2.43
C THR A 145 -9.23 0.58 2.22
N LEU A 146 -10.18 0.06 2.99
CA LEU A 146 -11.56 0.51 3.01
C LEU A 146 -11.88 1.14 4.36
N ALA A 147 -12.73 2.16 4.37
CA ALA A 147 -13.22 2.77 5.60
C ALA A 147 -13.96 1.73 6.45
N ASN A 148 -13.75 1.78 7.77
CA ASN A 148 -14.23 0.81 8.75
C ASN A 148 -13.76 -0.65 8.54
N SER A 149 -12.69 -0.86 7.77
CA SER A 149 -12.07 -2.18 7.59
C SER A 149 -10.72 -2.26 8.29
N ASP A 150 -10.38 -3.45 8.77
CA ASP A 150 -9.05 -3.79 9.27
C ASP A 150 -8.17 -4.46 8.19
N ALA A 151 -8.67 -4.65 6.97
CA ALA A 151 -7.93 -5.31 5.89
C ALA A 151 -7.06 -4.32 5.10
N LEU A 152 -5.83 -4.74 4.81
CA LEU A 152 -4.96 -4.10 3.82
C LEU A 152 -4.87 -4.97 2.58
N TYR A 153 -5.62 -4.62 1.54
CA TYR A 153 -5.59 -5.30 0.25
C TYR A 153 -4.32 -4.90 -0.51
N CYS A 154 -3.71 -5.83 -1.23
CA CYS A 154 -2.52 -5.61 -2.03
C CYS A 154 -2.64 -6.29 -3.40
N GLN A 155 -2.25 -5.57 -4.46
CA GLN A 155 -2.12 -6.09 -5.81
C GLN A 155 -0.69 -5.84 -6.32
N ALA A 156 -0.04 -6.87 -6.82
CA ALA A 156 1.11 -6.77 -7.70
C ALA A 156 0.66 -6.96 -9.15
N LEU A 157 0.72 -5.90 -9.95
CA LEU A 157 0.38 -5.90 -11.38
C LEU A 157 1.65 -5.72 -12.22
N LEU A 158 1.82 -6.55 -13.24
CA LEU A 158 3.02 -6.59 -14.08
C LEU A 158 2.69 -6.34 -15.55
N GLU A 159 3.50 -5.49 -16.19
CA GLU A 159 3.58 -5.32 -17.64
C GLU A 159 5.00 -5.72 -18.11
N PRO A 160 5.19 -6.98 -18.54
CA PRO A 160 6.51 -7.50 -18.87
C PRO A 160 7.12 -6.80 -20.09
N LYS A 161 8.40 -6.44 -19.99
CA LYS A 161 9.22 -5.98 -21.14
C LYS A 161 9.98 -7.15 -21.77
N THR A 162 10.23 -8.18 -20.98
CA THR A 162 10.91 -9.42 -21.37
C THR A 162 10.10 -10.63 -20.93
N GLU A 163 10.46 -11.82 -21.41
CA GLU A 163 9.88 -13.07 -20.91
C GLU A 163 10.10 -13.23 -19.39
N ILE A 164 9.02 -13.57 -18.68
CA ILE A 164 9.05 -13.89 -17.25
C ILE A 164 9.05 -15.41 -17.12
N LYS A 165 10.15 -15.96 -16.60
CA LYS A 165 10.37 -17.39 -16.39
C LYS A 165 10.11 -17.80 -14.95
N SER A 166 10.31 -16.89 -14.00
CA SER A 166 9.98 -17.12 -12.59
C SER A 166 9.50 -15.84 -11.93
N LEU A 167 8.52 -16.01 -11.02
CA LEU A 167 8.02 -14.97 -10.15
C LEU A 167 8.00 -15.50 -8.72
N ARG A 168 8.44 -14.67 -7.79
CA ARG A 168 8.44 -15.01 -6.38
C ARG A 168 8.08 -13.79 -5.55
N VAL A 169 7.15 -13.96 -4.62
CA VAL A 169 6.93 -12.98 -3.54
C VAL A 169 7.47 -13.57 -2.25
N VAL A 170 8.20 -12.76 -1.48
CA VAL A 170 8.58 -13.06 -0.11
C VAL A 170 7.92 -12.06 0.80
N VAL A 171 7.25 -12.55 1.84
CA VAL A 171 6.74 -11.70 2.91
C VAL A 171 7.45 -12.00 4.22
N ARG A 172 7.85 -10.96 4.95
CA ARG A 172 8.62 -11.06 6.20
C ARG A 172 7.84 -10.52 7.38
N CYS A 173 7.81 -11.27 8.46
CA CYS A 173 7.18 -10.87 9.72
C CYS A 173 7.99 -11.23 10.97
N TYR A 174 7.78 -10.45 12.04
CA TYR A 174 8.22 -10.72 13.41
C TYR A 174 6.98 -10.66 14.32
N PRO A 175 6.22 -11.76 14.42
CA PRO A 175 4.99 -11.79 15.19
C PRO A 175 5.20 -11.28 16.61
N SER A 176 4.35 -10.34 17.01
CA SER A 176 4.25 -9.80 18.37
C SER A 176 5.42 -8.99 18.93
N ASP A 177 6.68 -9.37 18.71
CA ASP A 177 7.85 -8.54 19.04
C ASP A 177 9.13 -9.05 18.33
N PHE A 178 10.22 -8.28 18.40
CA PHE A 178 11.56 -8.68 17.96
C PHE A 178 12.24 -9.63 18.96
N VAL A 179 11.65 -10.80 19.19
CA VAL A 179 12.13 -11.81 20.15
C VAL A 179 12.44 -13.15 19.47
N SER A 180 13.35 -13.92 20.08
CA SER A 180 13.76 -15.25 19.60
C SER A 180 13.18 -16.42 20.41
N ASN A 181 12.54 -16.11 21.54
CA ASN A 181 12.02 -17.07 22.52
C ASN A 181 10.50 -16.96 22.67
N GLY A 182 9.78 -16.60 21.61
CA GLY A 182 8.35 -16.31 21.66
C GLY A 182 7.42 -17.53 21.69
N ASP A 183 7.97 -18.75 21.55
CA ASP A 183 7.21 -19.95 21.20
C ASP A 183 6.34 -19.64 19.97
N ARG A 184 7.03 -19.43 18.84
CA ARG A 184 6.43 -18.90 17.63
C ARG A 184 5.71 -19.98 16.84
N HIS A 185 4.57 -19.60 16.30
CA HIS A 185 3.70 -20.49 15.56
C HIS A 185 3.15 -19.86 14.29
N VAL A 186 2.77 -20.72 13.35
CA VAL A 186 1.98 -20.35 12.17
C VAL A 186 0.74 -21.23 12.11
N LEU A 187 -0.42 -20.61 12.31
CA LEU A 187 -1.70 -21.27 12.14
C LEU A 187 -2.15 -21.16 10.67
N THR A 188 -2.56 -22.30 10.12
CA THR A 188 -3.23 -22.42 8.83
C THR A 188 -4.71 -22.82 9.04
N PRO A 189 -5.53 -22.88 7.99
CA PRO A 189 -6.92 -23.36 8.11
C PRO A 189 -7.03 -24.78 8.67
N VAL A 190 -6.00 -25.61 8.53
CA VAL A 190 -6.07 -27.05 8.84
C VAL A 190 -5.13 -27.50 9.94
N ARG A 191 -4.12 -26.71 10.33
CA ARG A 191 -3.11 -27.09 11.32
C ARG A 191 -2.40 -25.90 11.93
N ASP A 192 -1.79 -26.14 13.09
CA ASP A 192 -0.91 -25.21 13.79
C ASP A 192 0.53 -25.76 13.73
N ILE A 193 1.47 -24.92 13.29
CA ILE A 193 2.85 -25.32 12.97
C ILE A 193 3.78 -24.61 13.95
N ALA A 194 4.60 -25.38 14.67
CA ALA A 194 5.45 -24.88 15.74
C ALA A 194 6.81 -24.40 15.25
N GLN A 195 7.50 -23.65 16.11
CA GLN A 195 8.85 -23.17 15.91
C GLN A 195 9.82 -24.31 15.56
N GLY A 196 10.65 -24.09 14.54
CA GLY A 196 11.62 -25.04 14.02
C GLY A 196 11.10 -25.91 12.88
N GLU A 197 9.78 -25.95 12.65
CA GLU A 197 9.21 -26.72 11.55
C GLU A 197 9.36 -26.00 10.19
N LYS A 198 9.60 -26.78 9.14
CA LYS A 198 9.62 -26.32 7.74
C LYS A 198 8.45 -26.93 7.00
N VAL A 199 7.65 -26.10 6.35
CA VAL A 199 6.38 -26.52 5.74
C VAL A 199 6.24 -25.99 4.32
N GLU A 200 5.69 -26.85 3.46
CA GLU A 200 5.06 -26.49 2.20
C GLU A 200 3.53 -26.67 2.35
N LEU A 201 2.78 -25.69 1.85
CA LEU A 201 1.34 -25.62 2.05
C LEU A 201 0.56 -26.39 0.96
N ASN A 202 -0.59 -26.93 1.36
CA ASN A 202 -1.60 -27.39 0.41
C ASN A 202 -2.45 -26.19 -0.05
N LEU A 203 -2.15 -25.63 -1.23
CA LEU A 203 -2.81 -24.41 -1.72
C LEU A 203 -4.32 -24.54 -1.96
N GLY A 204 -4.85 -25.77 -2.05
CA GLY A 204 -6.29 -26.03 -2.14
C GLY A 204 -7.02 -25.97 -0.78
N LYS A 205 -6.27 -25.99 0.33
CA LYS A 205 -6.82 -25.99 1.71
C LYS A 205 -6.26 -24.88 2.59
N GLU A 206 -5.07 -24.35 2.27
CA GLU A 206 -4.30 -23.44 3.10
C GLU A 206 -4.03 -22.14 2.32
N CYS A 207 -5.04 -21.25 2.28
CA CYS A 207 -5.00 -19.96 1.55
C CYS A 207 -4.77 -18.73 2.45
N TRP A 208 -4.63 -18.93 3.76
CA TRP A 208 -4.24 -17.89 4.71
C TRP A 208 -3.32 -18.45 5.79
N LEU A 209 -2.56 -17.56 6.42
CA LEU A 209 -1.65 -17.84 7.53
C LEU A 209 -1.83 -16.78 8.61
N LEU A 210 -1.89 -17.21 9.87
CA LEU A 210 -1.76 -16.35 11.04
C LEU A 210 -0.44 -16.66 11.73
N TYR A 211 0.42 -15.66 11.85
CA TYR A 211 1.70 -15.75 12.52
C TYR A 211 1.55 -15.16 13.92
N TYR A 212 1.97 -15.90 14.94
CA TYR A 212 1.76 -15.49 16.32
C TYR A 212 2.81 -16.05 17.26
N ASP A 213 3.03 -15.37 18.38
CA ASP A 213 3.85 -15.86 19.50
C ASP A 213 2.91 -16.28 20.65
N ARG A 214 3.11 -17.48 21.20
CA ARG A 214 2.31 -17.96 22.34
C ARG A 214 2.67 -17.25 23.64
N ILE A 215 3.94 -16.86 23.81
CA ILE A 215 4.43 -16.22 25.03
C ILE A 215 4.16 -14.71 25.02
N TYR A 216 4.47 -14.03 23.91
CA TYR A 216 4.35 -12.57 23.79
C TYR A 216 3.04 -12.16 23.12
N ASP A 217 1.90 -12.73 23.55
CA ASP A 217 0.58 -12.32 23.05
C ASP A 217 0.27 -10.84 23.38
N ALA A 218 -0.73 -10.26 22.71
CA ALA A 218 -1.15 -8.89 22.94
C ALA A 218 -1.44 -8.62 24.43
N GLY A 219 -0.78 -7.59 24.97
CA GLY A 219 -0.88 -7.19 26.37
C GLY A 219 0.16 -7.86 27.28
N TYR A 220 0.99 -8.76 26.78
CA TYR A 220 2.18 -9.21 27.50
C TYR A 220 3.17 -8.04 27.66
N THR A 221 3.79 -7.93 28.84
CA THR A 221 4.82 -6.92 29.11
C THR A 221 5.92 -7.51 29.98
N SER A 222 7.17 -7.31 29.58
CA SER A 222 8.36 -7.61 30.38
C SER A 222 9.40 -6.50 30.20
N PRO A 223 10.48 -6.46 31.00
CA PRO A 223 11.54 -5.46 30.81
C PRO A 223 12.11 -5.52 29.38
N GLY A 224 11.84 -4.48 28.59
CA GLY A 224 12.34 -4.34 27.22
C GLY A 224 11.47 -4.94 26.12
N HIS A 225 10.37 -5.63 26.45
CA HIS A 225 9.51 -6.29 25.46
C HIS A 225 8.03 -6.08 25.73
N THR A 226 7.25 -5.93 24.67
CA THR A 226 5.80 -5.80 24.73
C THR A 226 5.19 -6.59 23.59
N GLY A 227 4.37 -7.57 23.92
CA GLY A 227 3.64 -8.35 22.92
C GLY A 227 2.58 -7.49 22.27
N VAL A 228 2.71 -7.24 20.96
CA VAL A 228 1.71 -6.45 20.22
C VAL A 228 0.56 -7.28 19.69
N GLY A 229 0.68 -8.61 19.63
CA GLY A 229 -0.31 -9.51 19.02
C GLY A 229 0.14 -10.04 17.65
N PRO A 230 -0.71 -10.78 16.94
CA PRO A 230 -0.30 -11.51 15.74
C PRO A 230 -0.43 -10.69 14.45
N CYS A 231 -0.05 -11.30 13.32
CA CYS A 231 -0.31 -10.76 11.98
C CYS A 231 -0.72 -11.87 11.02
N SER A 232 -1.38 -11.54 9.92
CA SER A 232 -1.84 -12.57 8.98
C SER A 232 -1.82 -12.14 7.52
N ALA A 233 -1.65 -13.13 6.66
CA ALA A 233 -1.66 -12.97 5.21
C ALA A 233 -2.63 -13.95 4.58
N LEU A 234 -3.35 -13.50 3.56
CA LEU A 234 -4.25 -14.28 2.73
C LEU A 234 -3.95 -14.00 1.26
N TRP A 235 -4.14 -14.98 0.40
CA TRP A 235 -3.93 -14.81 -1.04
C TRP A 235 -4.88 -15.65 -1.88
N VAL A 236 -4.95 -15.35 -3.18
CA VAL A 236 -5.71 -16.18 -4.14
C VAL A 236 -4.92 -17.46 -4.42
N GLY A 237 -5.41 -18.61 -3.96
CA GLY A 237 -4.67 -19.88 -4.02
C GLY A 237 -4.25 -20.30 -5.45
N SER A 238 -5.05 -19.96 -6.46
CA SER A 238 -4.77 -20.31 -7.85
C SER A 238 -3.61 -19.54 -8.49
N GLN A 239 -3.08 -18.50 -7.83
CA GLN A 239 -2.02 -17.64 -8.37
C GLN A 239 -0.60 -18.17 -8.13
N ALA A 240 -0.44 -19.14 -7.22
CA ALA A 240 0.83 -19.71 -6.84
C ALA A 240 0.92 -21.19 -7.23
N ASP A 241 2.14 -21.63 -7.55
CA ASP A 241 2.46 -23.06 -7.71
C ASP A 241 2.95 -23.66 -6.40
N LYS A 242 3.54 -22.83 -5.52
CA LYS A 242 4.10 -23.26 -4.25
C LYS A 242 4.08 -22.13 -3.23
N VAL A 243 3.73 -22.44 -1.99
CA VAL A 243 3.93 -21.56 -0.84
C VAL A 243 4.57 -22.35 0.29
N GLY A 244 5.60 -21.79 0.91
CA GLY A 244 6.26 -22.44 2.03
C GLY A 244 7.07 -21.47 2.89
N PHE A 245 7.38 -21.93 4.09
CA PHE A 245 8.12 -21.18 5.10
C PHE A 245 8.81 -22.13 6.08
N THR A 246 9.71 -21.57 6.89
CA THR A 246 10.20 -22.19 8.11
C THR A 246 9.76 -21.31 9.27
N VAL A 247 9.18 -21.89 10.32
CA VAL A 247 8.82 -21.14 11.53
C VAL A 247 10.10 -20.85 12.31
N GLY A 248 10.75 -19.74 11.96
CA GLY A 248 12.01 -19.32 12.56
C GLY A 248 11.83 -18.81 13.99
N GLY A 249 12.91 -18.92 14.78
CA GLY A 249 12.93 -18.38 16.14
C GLY A 249 12.84 -16.85 16.19
N TYR A 250 13.49 -16.13 15.26
CA TYR A 250 13.54 -14.66 15.28
C TYR A 250 12.57 -13.97 14.31
N GLY A 251 12.51 -14.37 13.04
CA GLY A 251 11.51 -13.90 12.08
C GLY A 251 11.06 -15.02 11.15
N ILE A 252 10.00 -14.78 10.38
CA ILE A 252 9.47 -15.72 9.39
C ILE A 252 9.42 -15.06 8.03
N ASP A 253 10.11 -15.68 7.07
CA ASP A 253 9.99 -15.39 5.65
C ASP A 253 9.09 -16.44 5.00
N THR A 254 7.95 -16.01 4.47
CA THR A 254 7.04 -16.84 3.69
C THR A 254 7.26 -16.59 2.21
N ALA A 255 7.63 -17.64 1.48
CA ALA A 255 7.95 -17.58 0.08
C ALA A 255 6.81 -18.16 -0.76
N MET A 256 6.35 -17.39 -1.75
CA MET A 256 5.32 -17.78 -2.70
C MET A 256 5.92 -17.81 -4.10
N THR A 257 6.05 -18.99 -4.70
CA THR A 257 6.38 -19.14 -6.12
C THR A 257 5.11 -18.92 -6.91
N LEU A 258 5.06 -17.79 -7.63
CA LEU A 258 3.90 -17.35 -8.39
C LEU A 258 3.96 -17.89 -9.82
N LYS A 259 2.79 -18.06 -10.41
CA LYS A 259 2.65 -18.52 -11.80
C LYS A 259 3.16 -17.45 -12.78
N PRO A 260 4.28 -17.68 -13.50
CA PRO A 260 4.93 -16.67 -14.33
C PRO A 260 4.09 -16.21 -15.54
N GLN A 261 3.05 -16.95 -15.91
CA GLN A 261 2.09 -16.60 -16.96
C GLN A 261 1.00 -15.61 -16.50
N LEU A 262 0.81 -15.45 -15.19
CA LEU A 262 -0.14 -14.47 -14.64
C LEU A 262 0.51 -13.08 -14.54
N ARG A 263 -0.33 -12.06 -14.47
CA ARG A 263 0.10 -10.65 -14.41
C ARG A 263 -0.45 -9.89 -13.21
N ASP A 264 -1.47 -10.44 -12.56
CA ASP A 264 -2.19 -9.85 -11.44
C ASP A 264 -2.13 -10.84 -10.27
N PHE A 265 -1.49 -10.43 -9.18
CA PHE A 265 -1.34 -11.21 -7.96
C PHE A 265 -1.88 -10.41 -6.80
N ARG A 266 -2.71 -11.07 -5.97
CA ARG A 266 -3.51 -10.40 -4.95
C ARG A 266 -3.28 -11.02 -3.60
N PHE A 267 -3.21 -10.15 -2.60
CA PHE A 267 -2.97 -10.49 -1.21
C PHE A 267 -3.86 -9.64 -0.32
N VAL A 268 -4.13 -10.13 0.89
CA VAL A 268 -4.64 -9.31 2.00
C VAL A 268 -3.70 -9.51 3.17
N PHE A 269 -3.35 -8.40 3.81
CA PHE A 269 -2.57 -8.38 5.03
C PHE A 269 -3.40 -7.82 6.17
N PHE A 270 -3.17 -8.39 7.36
CA PHE A 270 -3.70 -7.86 8.60
C PHE A 270 -2.55 -7.71 9.60
N ASP A 271 -2.58 -6.60 10.32
CA ASP A 271 -1.79 -6.44 11.53
C ASP A 271 -2.75 -6.37 12.73
N HIS A 272 -2.75 -7.43 13.53
CA HIS A 272 -3.60 -7.59 14.69
C HIS A 272 -2.98 -6.93 15.94
N ALA A 273 -2.16 -5.88 15.76
CA ALA A 273 -1.66 -5.09 16.88
C ALA A 273 -2.81 -4.67 17.82
N GLY A 274 -2.64 -4.98 19.11
CA GLY A 274 -3.62 -4.77 20.18
C GLY A 274 -4.67 -5.87 20.33
N GLN A 275 -4.66 -6.90 19.49
CA GLN A 275 -5.62 -8.01 19.53
C GLN A 275 -4.93 -9.30 19.96
N ARG A 276 -5.58 -10.03 20.88
CA ARG A 276 -5.10 -11.33 21.37
C ARG A 276 -5.16 -12.41 20.29
N ASN A 277 -4.29 -13.39 20.42
CA ASN A 277 -4.16 -14.53 19.51
C ASN A 277 -5.49 -15.25 19.28
N ASP A 278 -6.23 -15.58 20.32
CA ASP A 278 -7.52 -16.29 20.25
C ASP A 278 -8.57 -15.52 19.43
N ALA A 279 -8.66 -14.21 19.62
CA ALA A 279 -9.56 -13.34 18.87
C ALA A 279 -9.15 -13.25 17.38
N ALA A 280 -7.85 -13.15 17.08
CA ALA A 280 -7.36 -13.12 15.71
C ALA A 280 -7.60 -14.46 14.98
N MET A 281 -7.36 -15.58 15.66
CA MET A 281 -7.66 -16.93 15.17
C MET A 281 -9.14 -17.11 14.87
N ALA A 282 -10.01 -16.72 15.80
CA ALA A 282 -11.46 -16.83 15.64
C ALA A 282 -11.95 -15.98 14.46
N SER A 283 -11.44 -14.75 14.33
CA SER A 283 -11.76 -13.85 13.21
C SER A 283 -11.41 -14.49 11.87
N LEU A 284 -10.15 -14.92 11.67
CA LEU A 284 -9.73 -15.51 10.39
C LEU A 284 -10.46 -16.79 10.04
N ARG A 285 -10.74 -17.66 11.02
CA ARG A 285 -11.56 -18.86 10.78
C ARG A 285 -12.97 -18.51 10.31
N ALA A 286 -13.56 -17.44 10.88
CA ALA A 286 -14.91 -17.02 10.53
C ALA A 286 -15.01 -16.35 9.15
N ARG A 287 -14.00 -15.57 8.74
CA ARG A 287 -14.08 -14.74 7.51
C ARG A 287 -13.13 -15.12 6.38
N GLY A 288 -12.19 -16.04 6.60
CA GLY A 288 -11.11 -16.33 5.66
C GLY A 288 -11.58 -16.78 4.29
N GLU A 289 -12.62 -17.61 4.22
CA GLU A 289 -13.20 -18.06 2.94
C GLU A 289 -13.88 -16.90 2.19
N THR A 290 -14.71 -16.12 2.87
CA THR A 290 -15.37 -14.94 2.28
C THR A 290 -14.35 -13.92 1.77
N LEU A 291 -13.32 -13.61 2.56
CA LEU A 291 -12.25 -12.71 2.14
C LEU A 291 -11.50 -13.21 0.90
N GLN A 292 -11.30 -14.52 0.77
CA GLN A 292 -10.66 -15.09 -0.42
C GLN A 292 -11.52 -14.90 -1.68
N GLN A 293 -12.83 -15.11 -1.56
CA GLN A 293 -13.77 -14.87 -2.65
C GLN A 293 -13.82 -13.38 -3.02
N GLU A 294 -13.91 -12.50 -2.03
CA GLU A 294 -13.86 -11.05 -2.22
C GLU A 294 -12.56 -10.63 -2.91
N LEU A 295 -11.40 -11.11 -2.44
CA LEU A 295 -10.09 -10.78 -3.02
C LEU A 295 -10.01 -11.14 -4.52
N SER A 296 -10.61 -12.26 -4.91
CA SER A 296 -10.61 -12.72 -6.31
C SER A 296 -11.38 -11.79 -7.26
N THR A 297 -12.32 -10.98 -6.72
CA THR A 297 -13.14 -10.03 -7.49
C THR A 297 -12.88 -8.58 -7.11
N PHE A 298 -12.03 -8.32 -6.12
CA PHE A 298 -11.72 -6.99 -5.61
C PHE A 298 -11.17 -6.09 -6.72
N VAL A 299 -11.80 -4.94 -6.90
CA VAL A 299 -11.42 -3.95 -7.91
C VAL A 299 -10.32 -3.06 -7.34
N PHE A 300 -9.09 -3.25 -7.83
CA PHE A 300 -7.93 -2.43 -7.42
C PHE A 300 -7.78 -1.13 -8.22
N THR A 301 -8.49 -0.98 -9.34
CA THR A 301 -8.44 0.26 -10.11
C THR A 301 -8.98 1.42 -9.28
N ASP A 302 -8.42 2.61 -9.49
CA ASP A 302 -9.01 3.84 -8.98
C ASP A 302 -9.87 4.46 -10.09
N PRO A 303 -11.21 4.47 -9.92
CA PRO A 303 -12.09 5.03 -10.92
C PRO A 303 -11.92 6.53 -11.11
N THR A 304 -11.37 7.27 -10.13
CA THR A 304 -11.21 8.73 -10.26
C THR A 304 -10.11 9.16 -11.20
N ILE A 305 -9.06 8.34 -11.37
CA ILE A 305 -8.04 8.61 -12.39
C ILE A 305 -8.62 8.33 -13.77
N ALA A 306 -9.13 7.10 -14.00
CA ALA A 306 -9.65 6.71 -15.30
C ALA A 306 -10.85 7.57 -15.74
N GLY A 307 -11.66 8.02 -14.78
CA GLY A 307 -12.80 8.91 -14.97
C GLY A 307 -12.49 10.40 -14.80
N TRP A 308 -11.21 10.80 -14.70
CA TRP A 308 -10.87 12.21 -14.48
C TRP A 308 -11.28 13.06 -15.69
N SER A 309 -12.19 14.01 -15.46
CA SER A 309 -12.81 14.80 -16.52
C SER A 309 -11.88 15.91 -17.03
N LEU A 310 -10.96 15.54 -17.92
CA LEU A 310 -9.98 16.47 -18.50
C LEU A 310 -10.65 17.69 -19.14
N THR A 311 -11.77 17.50 -19.85
CA THR A 311 -12.49 18.59 -20.52
C THR A 311 -13.05 19.60 -19.53
N GLU A 312 -13.71 19.14 -18.46
CA GLU A 312 -14.30 20.04 -17.45
C GLU A 312 -13.20 20.78 -16.67
N LYS A 313 -12.15 20.04 -16.27
CA LYS A 313 -11.00 20.60 -15.54
C LYS A 313 -10.23 21.61 -16.38
N GLN A 314 -10.09 21.36 -17.68
CA GLN A 314 -9.50 22.32 -18.60
C GLN A 314 -10.35 23.59 -18.72
N ALA A 315 -11.67 23.46 -18.87
CA ALA A 315 -12.56 24.61 -18.95
C ALA A 315 -12.48 25.49 -17.70
N GLU A 316 -12.38 24.87 -16.52
CA GLU A 316 -12.15 25.56 -15.25
C GLU A 316 -10.83 26.35 -15.26
N ILE A 317 -9.72 25.72 -15.65
CA ILE A 317 -8.41 26.36 -15.68
C ILE A 317 -8.36 27.51 -16.71
N GLN A 318 -8.97 27.34 -17.88
CA GLN A 318 -9.00 28.38 -18.91
C GLN A 318 -9.71 29.65 -18.42
N LYS A 319 -10.77 29.51 -17.62
CA LYS A 319 -11.43 30.65 -16.97
C LYS A 319 -10.46 31.46 -16.10
N TRP A 320 -9.61 30.79 -15.32
CA TRP A 320 -8.66 31.46 -14.45
C TRP A 320 -7.46 32.03 -15.19
N LEU A 321 -6.91 31.30 -16.18
CA LEU A 321 -5.81 31.78 -17.02
C LEU A 321 -6.20 33.03 -17.81
N ALA A 322 -7.44 33.12 -18.30
CA ALA A 322 -7.95 34.31 -18.98
C ALA A 322 -7.93 35.57 -18.09
N ALA A 323 -8.02 35.41 -16.78
CA ALA A 323 -7.93 36.50 -15.81
C ALA A 323 -6.48 36.89 -15.47
N VAL A 324 -5.47 36.14 -15.92
CA VAL A 324 -4.03 36.42 -15.70
C VAL A 324 -3.21 36.27 -17.00
N PRO A 325 -3.50 37.04 -18.06
CA PRO A 325 -2.89 36.85 -19.39
C PRO A 325 -1.36 37.02 -19.43
N GLY A 326 -0.77 37.65 -18.40
CA GLY A 326 0.68 37.79 -18.25
C GLY A 326 1.41 36.54 -17.74
N ASP A 327 0.70 35.59 -17.12
CA ASP A 327 1.31 34.39 -16.51
C ASP A 327 1.46 33.26 -17.54
N LYS A 328 2.39 33.46 -18.47
CA LYS A 328 2.68 32.52 -19.56
C LYS A 328 3.21 31.17 -19.05
N GLU A 329 3.88 31.16 -17.91
CA GLU A 329 4.44 29.95 -17.30
C GLU A 329 3.32 29.02 -16.81
N PHE A 330 2.34 29.56 -16.08
CA PHE A 330 1.16 28.80 -15.67
C PHE A 330 0.40 28.24 -16.89
N ALA A 331 0.17 29.06 -17.91
CA ALA A 331 -0.51 28.63 -19.12
C ALA A 331 0.24 27.49 -19.83
N ALA A 332 1.56 27.60 -19.98
CA ALA A 332 2.39 26.57 -20.60
C ALA A 332 2.35 25.26 -19.81
N ARG A 333 2.45 25.33 -18.48
CA ARG A 333 2.42 24.15 -17.60
C ARG A 333 1.09 23.40 -17.67
N TYR A 334 -0.04 24.10 -17.57
CA TYR A 334 -1.36 23.45 -17.67
C TYR A 334 -1.63 22.87 -19.07
N GLU A 335 -1.13 23.53 -20.13
CA GLU A 335 -1.22 22.98 -21.50
C GLU A 335 -0.35 21.72 -21.68
N GLN A 336 0.84 21.69 -21.08
CA GLN A 336 1.67 20.48 -21.06
C GLN A 336 0.96 19.34 -20.31
N TRP A 337 0.48 19.60 -19.09
CA TRP A 337 -0.27 18.61 -18.31
C TRP A 337 -1.52 18.10 -19.05
N ARG A 338 -2.23 18.97 -19.76
CA ARG A 338 -3.37 18.57 -20.59
C ARG A 338 -2.99 17.55 -21.65
N LYS A 339 -1.88 17.80 -22.37
CA LYS A 339 -1.40 16.89 -23.42
C LYS A 339 -0.99 15.54 -22.82
N GLU A 340 -0.24 15.56 -21.72
CA GLU A 340 0.21 14.35 -21.03
C GLU A 340 -0.96 13.54 -20.48
N LEU A 341 -1.93 14.19 -19.80
CA LEU A 341 -3.13 13.55 -19.30
C LEU A 341 -4.01 13.00 -20.42
N SER A 342 -4.18 13.72 -21.52
CA SER A 342 -4.98 13.21 -22.65
C SER A 342 -4.42 11.91 -23.21
N THR A 343 -3.09 11.77 -23.26
CA THR A 343 -2.43 10.54 -23.70
C THR A 343 -2.54 9.45 -22.64
N GLY A 344 -2.23 9.78 -21.38
CA GLY A 344 -2.27 8.84 -20.27
C GLY A 344 -3.67 8.26 -20.03
N LEU A 345 -4.70 9.09 -19.97
CA LEU A 345 -6.09 8.66 -19.75
C LEU A 345 -6.58 7.71 -20.84
N LYS A 346 -6.20 7.95 -22.10
CA LYS A 346 -6.54 7.03 -23.21
C LYS A 346 -5.89 5.66 -23.04
N ALA A 347 -4.61 5.62 -22.66
CA ALA A 347 -3.89 4.36 -22.42
C ALA A 347 -4.48 3.58 -21.23
N ILE A 348 -4.88 4.28 -20.17
CA ILE A 348 -5.54 3.67 -19.00
C ILE A 348 -6.89 3.06 -19.40
N GLN A 349 -7.67 3.78 -20.21
CA GLN A 349 -9.01 3.34 -20.64
C GLN A 349 -8.96 2.20 -21.68
N SER A 350 -7.94 2.15 -22.53
CA SER A 350 -7.79 1.08 -23.53
C SER A 350 -7.30 -0.24 -22.92
N GLY A 351 -6.68 -0.19 -21.73
CA GLY A 351 -6.06 -1.37 -21.11
C GLY A 351 -4.84 -1.90 -21.88
N GLU A 352 -4.25 -1.07 -22.74
CA GLU A 352 -3.07 -1.41 -23.52
C GLU A 352 -1.81 -1.48 -22.64
N PRO A 353 -0.74 -2.17 -23.10
CA PRO A 353 0.57 -2.11 -22.45
C PRO A 353 1.02 -0.66 -22.22
N GLY A 354 1.56 -0.37 -21.04
CA GLY A 354 1.92 0.98 -20.61
C GLY A 354 0.86 1.66 -19.74
N ALA A 355 -0.28 1.01 -19.49
CA ALA A 355 -1.33 1.51 -18.61
C ALA A 355 -0.82 1.79 -17.18
N ILE A 356 0.09 0.96 -16.64
CA ILE A 356 0.67 1.21 -15.31
C ILE A 356 1.42 2.56 -15.26
N MET A 357 2.32 2.80 -16.22
CA MET A 357 3.08 4.06 -16.28
C MET A 357 2.17 5.25 -16.58
N ALA A 358 1.17 5.05 -17.45
CA ALA A 358 0.18 6.08 -17.75
C ALA A 358 -0.63 6.47 -16.51
N GLU A 359 -1.08 5.50 -15.70
CA GLU A 359 -1.80 5.75 -14.45
C GLU A 359 -0.92 6.44 -13.41
N ALA A 360 0.34 6.01 -13.26
CA ALA A 360 1.30 6.63 -12.36
C ALA A 360 1.56 8.10 -12.71
N ASN A 361 1.79 8.38 -13.99
CA ASN A 361 2.00 9.74 -14.47
C ASN A 361 0.74 10.59 -14.36
N ALA A 362 -0.43 10.04 -14.70
CA ALA A 362 -1.71 10.73 -14.55
C ALA A 362 -1.98 11.10 -13.08
N ALA A 363 -1.77 10.17 -12.14
CA ALA A 363 -1.94 10.44 -10.71
C ALA A 363 -1.05 11.59 -10.22
N ARG A 364 0.23 11.60 -10.62
CA ARG A 364 1.18 12.68 -10.29
C ARG A 364 0.70 14.02 -10.85
N ILE A 365 0.34 14.05 -12.13
CA ILE A 365 -0.10 15.28 -12.80
C ILE A 365 -1.41 15.80 -12.19
N ILE A 366 -2.38 14.92 -11.89
CA ILE A 366 -3.65 15.32 -11.25
C ILE A 366 -3.36 15.96 -9.88
N SER A 367 -2.49 15.36 -9.06
CA SER A 367 -2.11 15.93 -7.76
C SER A 367 -1.43 17.30 -7.90
N GLU A 368 -0.53 17.47 -8.86
CA GLU A 368 0.09 18.77 -9.17
C GLU A 368 -0.93 19.80 -9.70
N TRP A 369 -1.83 19.36 -10.57
CA TRP A 369 -2.89 20.17 -11.15
C TRP A 369 -3.78 20.75 -10.05
N GLU A 370 -4.28 19.89 -9.15
CA GLU A 370 -5.18 20.26 -8.06
C GLU A 370 -4.50 21.17 -7.03
N ARG A 371 -3.23 20.91 -6.73
CA ARG A 371 -2.41 21.77 -5.86
C ARG A 371 -2.12 23.15 -6.46
N GLY A 372 -2.00 23.25 -7.79
CA GLY A 372 -1.78 24.52 -8.48
C GLY A 372 -3.04 25.39 -8.62
N VAL A 373 -4.24 24.80 -8.54
CA VAL A 373 -5.51 25.53 -8.75
C VAL A 373 -5.71 26.66 -7.74
N PRO A 374 -5.52 26.48 -6.42
CA PRO A 374 -5.66 27.56 -5.45
C PRO A 374 -4.72 28.76 -5.72
N GLU A 375 -3.47 28.50 -6.11
CA GLU A 375 -2.50 29.56 -6.43
C GLU A 375 -2.95 30.36 -7.66
N LEU A 376 -3.38 29.66 -8.72
CA LEU A 376 -3.89 30.30 -9.93
C LEU A 376 -5.15 31.14 -9.63
N ARG A 377 -6.07 30.60 -8.83
CA ARG A 377 -7.28 31.33 -8.38
C ARG A 377 -6.91 32.59 -7.60
N LEU A 378 -5.94 32.51 -6.69
CA LEU A 378 -5.48 33.67 -5.92
C LEU A 378 -4.89 34.74 -6.84
N LYS A 379 -4.01 34.37 -7.78
CA LYS A 379 -3.45 35.31 -8.77
C LYS A 379 -4.54 35.97 -9.61
N ALA A 380 -5.52 35.21 -10.07
CA ALA A 380 -6.65 35.73 -10.82
C ALA A 380 -7.50 36.73 -10.02
N LEU A 381 -7.72 36.47 -8.73
CA LEU A 381 -8.41 37.42 -7.84
C LEU A 381 -7.60 38.70 -7.64
N LEU A 382 -6.28 38.59 -7.46
CA LEU A 382 -5.39 39.74 -7.26
C LEU A 382 -5.22 40.60 -8.51
N ASN A 383 -5.27 40.03 -9.71
CA ASN A 383 -5.19 40.78 -10.96
C ASN A 383 -6.49 41.55 -11.31
N GLY A 384 -7.59 41.21 -10.64
CA GLY A 384 -8.89 41.90 -10.79
C GLY A 384 -9.11 43.07 -9.81
N ILE A 385 -8.16 43.31 -8.90
CA ILE A 385 -8.11 44.47 -7.99
C ILE A 385 -7.17 45.49 -8.61
#